data_AF-A0A535IQN6-F1
#
_entry.id   AF-A0A535IQN6-F1
#
_cell.length_a   1.000
_cell.length_b   1.000
_cell.length_c   1.000
_cell.angle_alpha   90.00
_cell.angle_beta   90.00
_cell.angle_gamma   90.00
#
_symmetry.space_group_name_H-M   'P 1'
#
loop_
_entity.id
_entity.type
_entity.pdbx_description
1 polymer ?
#
loop_
_entity_poly.entity_id
_entity_poly.type
_entity_poly.pdbx_seq_one_letter_code
_entity_poly.pdbx_strand_id
1 'polypeptide(L)'
;MIFLSQLLGAPVEDPQGTRVAKIVDVIVELAQVSQPGPVFPRALIAEDQADQRWAITPDAVEWRDGILRLRRPIEQFPLHPAEKSPQEISLAEDVLDKQVIDIARKKAVRVNDVCFSDNWQL
;
A
#
# COMPACT_ATOMS: atom_id res chain seq x y z
N MET A 1 5.53 6.95 -12.56
CA MET A 1 4.74 5.72 -12.36
C MET A 1 5.55 4.78 -11.49
N ILE A 2 4.91 4.17 -10.49
CA ILE A 2 5.55 3.28 -9.51
C ILE A 2 4.80 1.95 -9.49
N PHE A 3 5.53 0.86 -9.28
CA PHE A 3 4.96 -0.47 -9.15
C PHE A 3 4.86 -0.91 -7.68
N LEU A 4 3.89 -1.74 -7.36
CA LEU A 4 3.74 -2.31 -6.03
C LEU A 4 4.99 -3.08 -5.62
N SER A 5 5.57 -3.87 -6.51
CA SER A 5 6.82 -4.59 -6.23
C SER A 5 7.99 -3.68 -5.84
N GLN A 6 7.99 -2.41 -6.27
CA GLN A 6 9.00 -1.42 -5.91
C GLN A 6 8.72 -0.75 -4.57
N LEU A 7 7.44 -0.67 -4.18
CA LEU A 7 7.04 -0.19 -2.86
C LEU A 7 7.31 -1.24 -1.79
N LEU A 8 7.01 -2.51 -2.07
CA LEU A 8 7.21 -3.59 -1.11
C LEU A 8 8.69 -3.75 -0.73
N GLY A 9 8.95 -3.79 0.57
CA GLY A 9 10.30 -3.82 1.15
C GLY A 9 11.01 -2.47 1.16
N ALA A 10 10.43 -1.40 0.62
CA ALA A 10 11.03 -0.08 0.65
C ALA A 10 11.17 0.43 2.10
N PRO A 11 12.31 1.03 2.46
CA PRO A 11 12.51 1.57 3.80
C PRO A 11 11.60 2.78 4.04
N VAL A 12 11.08 2.85 5.26
CA VAL A 12 10.32 3.97 5.80
C VAL A 12 11.22 4.77 6.73
N GLU A 13 11.40 6.05 6.42
CA GLU A 13 12.15 7.01 7.22
C GLU A 13 11.20 7.95 7.97
N ASP A 14 11.53 8.26 9.22
CA ASP A 14 10.89 9.32 9.99
C ASP A 14 11.30 10.72 9.46
N PRO A 15 10.71 11.82 9.99
CA PRO A 15 11.11 13.17 9.60
C PRO A 15 12.57 13.53 9.92
N GLN A 16 13.24 12.76 10.79
CA GLN A 16 14.64 12.94 11.16
C GLN A 16 15.58 12.17 10.22
N GLY A 17 15.06 11.38 9.29
CA GLY A 17 15.82 10.53 8.38
C GLY A 17 16.23 9.18 8.97
N THR A 18 15.68 8.81 10.12
CA THR A 18 15.91 7.51 10.76
C THR A 18 15.02 6.46 10.11
N ARG A 19 15.58 5.31 9.75
CA ARG A 19 14.78 4.18 9.25
C ARG A 19 14.02 3.54 10.41
N VAL A 20 12.69 3.56 10.33
CA VAL A 20 11.79 3.09 11.38
C VAL A 20 11.06 1.80 11.00
N ALA A 21 10.79 1.59 9.71
CA ALA A 21 10.03 0.44 9.24
C ALA A 21 10.35 0.11 7.76
N LYS A 22 9.67 -0.89 7.21
CA LYS A 22 9.63 -1.22 5.77
C LYS A 22 8.18 -1.33 5.32
N ILE A 23 7.87 -0.99 4.07
CA ILE A 23 6.54 -1.20 3.51
C ILE A 23 6.31 -2.70 3.25
N VAL A 24 5.17 -3.22 3.70
CA VAL A 24 4.80 -4.64 3.53
C VAL A 24 3.51 -4.81 2.75
N ASP A 25 2.67 -3.78 2.66
CA ASP A 25 1.42 -3.85 1.91
C ASP A 25 0.85 -2.47 1.57
N VAL A 26 -0.13 -2.45 0.67
CA VAL A 26 -0.97 -1.30 0.33
C VAL A 26 -2.42 -1.75 0.38
N ILE A 27 -3.23 -1.06 1.17
CA ILE A 27 -4.64 -1.37 1.38
C ILE A 27 -5.52 -0.43 0.54
N VAL A 28 -6.50 -1.01 -0.16
CA VAL A 28 -7.59 -0.28 -0.82
C VAL A 28 -8.93 -0.71 -0.24
N GLU A 29 -9.94 0.15 -0.37
CA GLU A 29 -11.30 -0.15 0.10
C GLU A 29 -12.13 -0.85 -0.99
N LEU A 30 -12.79 -1.94 -0.63
CA LEU A 30 -13.68 -2.69 -1.52
C LEU A 30 -14.82 -1.81 -2.08
N ALA A 31 -15.30 -0.84 -1.29
CA ALA A 31 -16.36 0.08 -1.70
C ALA A 31 -15.93 0.95 -2.89
N GLN A 32 -14.65 1.37 -2.95
CA GLN A 32 -14.11 2.16 -4.06
C GLN A 32 -14.00 1.33 -5.34
N VAL A 33 -13.58 0.07 -5.21
CA VAL A 33 -13.46 -0.85 -6.37
C VAL A 33 -14.82 -1.18 -6.99
N SER A 34 -15.88 -1.12 -6.20
CA SER A 34 -17.25 -1.41 -6.67
C SER A 34 -17.92 -0.23 -7.39
N GLN A 35 -17.31 0.96 -7.37
CA GLN A 35 -17.84 2.16 -8.01
C GLN A 35 -17.00 2.56 -9.24
N PRO A 36 -17.61 3.15 -10.29
CA PRO A 36 -16.87 3.70 -11.40
C PRO A 36 -16.01 4.89 -10.94
N GLY A 37 -14.69 4.82 -11.12
CA GLY A 37 -13.79 5.92 -10.78
C GLY A 37 -12.36 5.46 -10.49
N PRO A 38 -11.45 6.41 -10.20
CA PRO A 38 -10.14 6.09 -9.67
C PRO A 38 -10.25 5.45 -8.28
N VAL A 39 -9.42 4.44 -8.02
CA VAL A 39 -9.26 3.83 -6.70
C VAL A 39 -7.97 4.34 -6.09
N PHE A 40 -8.05 4.83 -4.86
CA PHE A 40 -6.90 5.35 -4.14
C PHE A 40 -6.52 4.41 -3.00
N PRO A 41 -5.22 4.25 -2.70
CA PRO A 41 -4.79 3.61 -1.47
C PRO A 41 -5.43 4.28 -0.25
N ARG A 42 -6.00 3.49 0.64
CA ARG A 42 -6.46 3.98 1.95
C ARG A 42 -5.29 4.07 2.92
N ALA A 43 -4.42 3.05 2.90
CA ALA A 43 -3.28 2.98 3.80
C ALA A 43 -2.11 2.24 3.15
N LEU A 44 -0.91 2.67 3.51
CA LEU A 44 0.34 1.96 3.32
C LEU A 44 0.66 1.26 4.63
N ILE A 45 0.93 -0.04 4.58
CA ILE A 45 1.26 -0.81 5.77
C ILE A 45 2.76 -0.88 5.90
N ALA A 46 3.27 -0.33 7.00
CA ALA A 46 4.68 -0.42 7.35
C ALA A 46 4.86 -1.36 8.55
N GLU A 47 5.86 -2.23 8.49
CA GLU A 47 6.22 -3.16 9.55
C GLU A 47 7.59 -2.79 10.10
N ASP A 48 7.69 -2.61 11.41
CA ASP A 48 8.95 -2.36 12.10
C ASP A 48 9.67 -3.66 12.50
N GLN A 49 10.77 -3.55 13.23
CA GLN A 49 11.57 -4.70 13.67
C GLN A 49 10.90 -5.51 14.80
N ALA A 50 9.86 -4.98 15.43
CA ALA A 50 9.08 -5.65 16.47
C ALA A 50 7.82 -6.31 15.90
N ASP A 51 7.75 -6.48 14.56
CA ASP A 51 6.60 -6.99 13.81
C ASP A 51 5.32 -6.16 14.02
N GLN A 52 5.46 -4.92 14.45
CA GLN A 52 4.34 -4.01 14.65
C GLN A 52 4.00 -3.33 13.32
N ARG A 53 2.73 -3.39 12.96
CA ARG A 53 2.20 -2.86 11.69
C ARG A 53 1.53 -1.52 11.90
N TRP A 54 1.93 -0.55 11.10
CA TRP A 54 1.46 0.84 11.14
C TRP A 54 0.68 1.15 9.87
N ALA A 55 -0.51 1.73 10.03
CA ALA A 55 -1.35 2.15 8.90
C ALA A 55 -1.09 3.63 8.59
N ILE A 56 -0.33 3.88 7.53
CA ILE A 56 0.10 5.22 7.12
C ILE A 56 -0.79 5.72 5.99
N THR A 57 -1.34 6.92 6.12
CA THR A 57 -2.15 7.52 5.04
C THR A 57 -1.23 8.02 3.91
N PRO A 58 -1.61 7.87 2.62
CA PRO A 58 -0.74 8.24 1.49
C PRO A 58 -0.35 9.72 1.42
N ASP A 59 -1.18 10.62 1.95
CA ASP A 59 -0.91 12.06 2.01
C ASP A 59 0.20 12.41 3.02
N ALA A 60 0.43 11.54 4.00
CA ALA A 60 1.39 11.75 5.08
C ALA A 60 2.83 11.36 4.70
N VAL A 61 3.07 11.02 3.43
CA VAL A 61 4.35 10.50 2.96
C VAL A 61 4.89 11.26 1.76
N GLU A 62 6.20 11.13 1.54
CA GLU A 62 6.89 11.54 0.32
C GLU A 62 7.70 10.36 -0.19
N TRP A 63 7.51 10.00 -1.45
CA TRP A 63 8.29 8.93 -2.10
C TRP A 63 9.43 9.54 -2.88
N ARG A 64 10.67 9.19 -2.53
CA ARG A 64 11.87 9.72 -3.21
C ARG A 64 13.00 8.72 -3.16
N ASP A 65 13.64 8.49 -4.31
CA ASP A 65 14.84 7.65 -4.44
C ASP A 65 14.69 6.23 -3.86
N GLY A 66 13.49 5.64 -3.95
CA GLY A 66 13.21 4.31 -3.42
C GLY A 66 12.92 4.26 -1.91
N ILE A 67 12.78 5.42 -1.28
CA ILE A 67 12.56 5.59 0.16
C ILE A 67 11.24 6.30 0.39
N LEU A 68 10.48 5.84 1.38
CA LEU A 68 9.26 6.48 1.83
C LEU A 68 9.54 7.31 3.08
N ARG A 69 9.43 8.64 2.97
CA ARG A 69 9.65 9.56 4.08
C ARG A 69 8.32 9.97 4.69
N LEU A 70 8.20 9.80 6.00
CA LEU A 70 7.05 10.26 6.76
C LEU A 70 7.15 11.77 7.01
N ARG A 71 6.01 12.47 6.91
CA ARG A 71 5.92 13.89 7.29
C ARG A 71 5.85 14.12 8.81
N ARG A 72 5.55 13.06 9.57
CA ARG A 72 5.44 13.05 11.04
C ARG A 72 5.96 11.72 11.61
N PRO A 73 6.34 11.65 12.90
CA PRO A 73 6.80 10.41 13.53
C PRO A 73 5.81 9.24 13.36
N ILE A 74 6.33 8.00 13.25
CA ILE A 74 5.52 6.81 12.96
C ILE A 74 4.51 6.52 14.08
N GLU A 75 4.83 6.90 15.31
CA GLU A 75 4.00 6.70 16.50
C GLU A 75 2.70 7.51 16.47
N GLN A 76 2.59 8.49 15.56
CA GLN A 76 1.37 9.26 15.34
C GLN A 76 0.38 8.57 14.39
N PHE A 77 0.75 7.44 13.81
CA PHE A 77 -0.13 6.63 12.99
C PHE A 77 -0.75 5.51 13.82
N PRO A 78 -1.99 5.11 13.51
CA PRO A 78 -2.60 3.98 14.20
C PRO A 78 -1.93 2.67 13.81
N LEU A 79 -1.99 1.71 14.72
CA LEU A 79 -1.61 0.34 14.41
C LEU A 79 -2.63 -0.29 13.48
N HIS A 80 -2.14 -1.02 12.49
CA HIS A 80 -2.97 -1.87 11.67
C HIS A 80 -3.28 -3.15 12.45
N PRO A 81 -4.56 -3.55 12.58
CA PRO A 81 -4.91 -4.79 13.24
C PRO A 81 -4.28 -6.00 12.52
N ALA A 82 -4.01 -7.07 13.27
CA ALA A 82 -3.55 -8.32 12.68
C ALA A 82 -4.65 -8.98 11.82
N GLU A 83 -5.91 -8.82 12.23
CA GLU A 83 -7.07 -9.27 11.46
C GLU A 83 -7.48 -8.20 10.45
N LYS A 84 -7.52 -8.61 9.18
CA LYS A 84 -7.92 -7.77 8.07
C LYS A 84 -9.44 -7.63 8.00
N SER A 85 -9.92 -6.41 7.74
CA SER A 85 -11.34 -6.17 7.54
C SER A 85 -11.83 -6.82 6.24
N PRO A 86 -13.03 -7.43 6.19
CA PRO A 86 -13.64 -7.89 4.93
C PRO A 86 -13.88 -6.77 3.90
N GLN A 87 -13.81 -5.51 4.32
CA GLN A 87 -13.97 -4.33 3.45
C GLN A 87 -12.64 -3.84 2.87
N GLU A 88 -11.53 -4.47 3.24
CA GLU A 88 -10.18 -4.13 2.80
C GLU A 88 -9.67 -5.15 1.79
N ILE A 89 -8.99 -4.65 0.76
CA ILE A 89 -8.26 -5.46 -0.20
C ILE A 89 -6.78 -5.15 -0.01
N SER A 90 -6.00 -6.19 0.22
CA SER A 90 -4.55 -6.15 0.30
C SER A 90 -4.00 -6.28 -1.11
N LEU A 91 -3.25 -5.29 -1.59
CA LEU A 91 -2.65 -5.39 -2.92
C LEU A 91 -1.51 -6.41 -2.94
N ALA A 92 -0.76 -6.58 -1.85
CA ALA A 92 0.30 -7.58 -1.78
C ALA A 92 -0.25 -9.01 -1.65
N GLU A 93 -1.28 -9.22 -0.82
CA GLU A 93 -1.78 -10.56 -0.51
C GLU A 93 -2.91 -11.01 -1.44
N ASP A 94 -3.81 -10.14 -1.87
CA ASP A 94 -4.98 -10.54 -2.68
C ASP A 94 -4.81 -10.32 -4.18
N VAL A 95 -3.88 -9.45 -4.59
CA VAL A 95 -3.77 -9.00 -5.98
C VAL A 95 -2.45 -9.44 -6.60
N LEU A 96 -1.31 -9.09 -5.99
CA LEU A 96 0.00 -9.39 -6.54
C LEU A 96 0.20 -10.90 -6.72
N ASP A 97 0.64 -11.29 -7.91
CA ASP A 97 0.89 -12.68 -8.29
C ASP A 97 -0.35 -13.61 -8.21
N LYS A 98 -1.57 -13.05 -8.12
CA LYS A 98 -2.81 -13.82 -8.04
C LYS A 98 -3.46 -14.02 -9.40
N GLN A 99 -4.27 -15.07 -9.49
CA GLN A 99 -5.18 -15.28 -10.61
C GLN A 99 -6.46 -14.47 -10.38
N VAL A 100 -6.81 -13.61 -11.33
CA VAL A 100 -8.00 -12.77 -11.31
C VAL A 100 -8.80 -12.96 -12.59
N ILE A 101 -10.08 -12.61 -12.55
CA ILE A 101 -10.94 -12.60 -13.74
C ILE A 101 -10.90 -11.20 -14.36
N ASP A 102 -10.35 -11.09 -15.56
CA ASP A 102 -10.52 -9.90 -16.40
C ASP A 102 -11.96 -9.92 -16.94
N ILE A 103 -12.82 -9.08 -16.35
CA ILE A 103 -14.25 -9.02 -16.69
C ILE A 103 -14.46 -8.53 -18.13
N ALA A 104 -13.59 -7.63 -18.62
CA ALA A 104 -13.71 -7.09 -19.98
C ALA A 104 -13.40 -8.15 -21.04
N ARG A 105 -12.37 -8.97 -20.80
CA ARG A 105 -11.96 -10.05 -21.70
C ARG A 105 -12.57 -11.41 -21.38
N LYS A 106 -13.32 -11.51 -20.27
CA LYS A 106 -13.96 -12.72 -19.75
C LYS A 106 -12.98 -13.89 -19.64
N LYS A 107 -11.78 -13.65 -19.09
CA LYS A 107 -10.73 -14.66 -18.96
C LYS A 107 -9.99 -14.55 -17.63
N ALA A 108 -9.47 -15.69 -17.16
CA ALA A 108 -8.53 -15.69 -16.05
C ALA A 108 -7.17 -15.15 -16.53
N VAL A 109 -6.57 -14.26 -15.74
CA VAL A 109 -5.22 -13.71 -15.94
C VAL A 109 -4.47 -13.76 -14.62
N ARG A 110 -3.13 -13.85 -14.69
CA ARG A 110 -2.26 -13.68 -13.52
C ARG A 110 -1.79 -12.24 -13.45
N VAL A 111 -1.93 -11.61 -12.29
CA VAL A 111 -1.45 -10.24 -12.07
C VAL A 111 0.04 -10.31 -11.77
N ASN A 112 0.87 -9.81 -12.69
CA ASN A 112 2.32 -9.77 -12.47
C ASN A 112 2.70 -8.65 -11.49
N ASP A 113 2.07 -7.48 -11.63
CA ASP A 113 2.32 -6.32 -10.79
C ASP A 113 1.14 -5.34 -10.84
N VAL A 114 1.12 -4.39 -9.91
CA VAL A 114 0.16 -3.28 -9.87
C VAL A 114 0.92 -1.99 -10.12
N CYS A 115 0.53 -1.25 -11.15
CA CYS A 115 1.11 0.05 -11.47
C CYS A 115 0.23 1.17 -10.93
N PHE A 116 0.82 2.06 -10.13
CA PHE A 116 0.17 3.26 -9.63
C PHE A 116 0.40 4.43 -10.59
N SER A 117 -0.60 5.30 -10.72
CA SER A 117 -0.47 6.58 -11.41
C SER A 117 0.45 7.52 -10.62
N ASP A 118 0.89 8.62 -11.23
CA ASP A 118 1.78 9.59 -10.57
C ASP A 118 1.12 10.28 -9.36
N ASN A 119 -0.21 10.29 -9.32
CA ASN A 119 -1.03 10.96 -8.31
C ASN A 119 -1.62 10.00 -7.28
N TRP A 120 -0.98 8.86 -7.02
CA TRP A 120 -1.51 7.83 -6.12
C TRP A 120 -1.59 8.25 -4.65
N GLN A 121 -0.93 9.34 -4.28
CA GLN A 121 -0.87 9.89 -2.92
C GLN A 121 -1.98 10.93 -2.61
N LEU A 122 -2.82 11.26 -3.59
CA LEU A 122 -3.87 12.27 -3.48
C LEU A 122 -5.14 11.75 -2.82
#